data_AF-A0A084DD52-F1
#
_entry.id   AF-A0A084DD52-F1
#
_cell.length_a   1.000
_cell.length_b   1.000
_cell.length_c   1.000
_cell.angle_alpha   90.00
_cell.angle_beta   90.00
_cell.angle_gamma   90.00
#
_symmetry.space_group_name_H-M   'P 1'
#
loop_
_entity.id
_entity.type
_entity.pdbx_description
1 polymer ?
#
loop_
_entity_poly.entity_id
_entity_poly.type
_entity_poly.pdbx_seq_one_letter_code
_entity_poly.pdbx_strand_id
1 'polypeptide(L)' 'MSCPLDVLERRERTRPDRGEGMARSQFGHPAYTRPYAMCIDTSTCTPEDGARRIRAHIDAQRE' A
#
# COMPACT_ATOMS: atom_id res chain seq x y z
N MET A 1 3.25 4.54 0.53
CA MET A 1 2.97 3.09 0.27
C MET A 1 2.97 2.89 -1.24
N SER A 2 3.45 1.75 -1.72
CA SER A 2 3.47 1.39 -3.14
C SER A 2 2.98 -0.04 -3.36
N CYS A 3 2.52 -0.32 -4.58
CA CYS A 3 2.19 -1.64 -5.10
C CYS A 3 2.02 -1.52 -6.62
N PRO A 4 2.56 -2.43 -7.45
CA PRO A 4 2.31 -2.43 -8.90
C PRO A 4 0.83 -2.55 -9.24
N LEU A 5 0.39 -1.89 -10.33
CA LEU A 5 -1.02 -1.83 -10.71
C LEU A 5 -1.62 -3.20 -11.02
N ASP A 6 -0.88 -4.08 -11.68
CA ASP A 6 -1.32 -5.44 -12.01
C ASP A 6 -1.60 -6.27 -10.75
N VAL A 7 -0.79 -6.09 -9.69
CA VAL A 7 -0.99 -6.73 -8.39
C VAL A 7 -2.22 -6.16 -7.70
N LEU A 8 -2.45 -4.85 -7.79
CA LEU A 8 -3.63 -4.19 -7.22
C LEU A 8 -4.92 -4.67 -7.90
N GLU A 9 -4.96 -4.71 -9.23
CA GLU A 9 -6.10 -5.19 -10.01
C GLU A 9 -6.36 -6.68 -9.74
N ARG A 10 -5.31 -7.50 -9.62
CA ARG A 10 -5.47 -8.92 -9.24
C ARG A 10 -6.11 -9.08 -7.85
N ARG A 11 -5.66 -8.29 -6.86
CA ARG A 11 -6.23 -8.31 -5.50
C ARG A 11 -7.66 -7.78 -5.46
N GLU A 12 -7.96 -6.75 -6.24
CA GLU A 12 -9.31 -6.21 -6.40
C GLU A 12 -10.31 -7.28 -6.88
N ARG A 13 -9.95 -8.06 -7.91
CA ARG A 13 -10.82 -9.14 -8.42
C ARG A 13 -11.17 -10.19 -7.37
N THR A 14 -10.33 -10.39 -6.36
CA THR A 14 -10.60 -11.35 -5.27
C THR A 14 -11.51 -10.79 -4.18
N ARG A 15 -11.91 -9.51 -4.27
CA ARG A 15 -12.68 -8.80 -3.25
C ARG A 15 -14.13 -8.59 -3.70
N PRO A 16 -15.11 -9.25 -3.07
CA PRO A 16 -16.51 -9.14 -3.48
C PRO A 16 -17.11 -7.75 -3.20
N ASP A 17 -16.49 -6.98 -2.30
CA ASP A 17 -16.91 -5.63 -1.94
C ASP A 17 -16.41 -4.56 -2.91
N ARG A 18 -15.67 -4.94 -3.97
CA ARG A 18 -15.06 -4.01 -4.90
C ARG A 18 -15.53 -4.23 -6.35
N GLY A 19 -16.04 -3.17 -6.96
CA GLY A 19 -16.19 -3.06 -8.41
C GLY A 19 -14.84 -2.96 -9.13
N GLU A 20 -14.77 -3.55 -10.33
CA GLU A 20 -13.60 -3.57 -11.19
C GLU A 20 -13.18 -2.15 -11.63
N GLY A 21 -11.87 -1.89 -11.63
CA GLY A 21 -11.28 -0.62 -12.07
C GLY A 21 -11.05 0.41 -10.96
N MET A 22 -11.45 0.13 -9.72
CA MET A 22 -11.17 1.02 -8.58
C MET A 22 -9.68 1.14 -8.25
N ALA A 23 -8.91 0.06 -8.41
CA ALA A 23 -7.46 0.07 -8.27
C ALA A 23 -6.82 1.03 -9.27
N ARG A 24 -7.27 0.99 -10.53
CA ARG A 24 -6.79 1.84 -11.60
C ARG A 24 -7.15 3.31 -11.39
N SER A 25 -8.36 3.61 -10.94
CA SER A 25 -8.77 5.00 -10.69
C SER A 25 -7.99 5.68 -9.57
N GLN A 26 -7.47 4.90 -8.62
CA GLN A 26 -6.66 5.39 -7.51
C GLN A 26 -5.15 5.42 -7.84
N PHE A 27 -4.68 4.53 -8.70
CA PHE A 27 -3.25 4.38 -9.00
C PHE A 27 -2.66 5.64 -9.62
N GLY A 28 -1.65 6.22 -8.95
CA GLY A 28 -1.00 7.45 -9.40
C GLY A 28 -1.86 8.71 -9.30
N HIS A 29 -3.07 8.64 -8.73
CA HIS A 29 -3.95 9.79 -8.64
C HIS A 29 -3.39 10.82 -7.62
N PRO A 30 -3.30 12.13 -7.97
CA PRO A 30 -2.68 13.15 -7.12
C PRO A 30 -3.28 13.25 -5.71
N ALA A 31 -4.58 12.99 -5.56
CA ALA A 31 -5.25 13.00 -4.25
C ALA A 31 -4.64 12.02 -3.22
N TYR A 32 -3.98 10.95 -3.69
CA TYR A 32 -3.32 9.96 -2.84
C TYR A 32 -1.79 10.16 -2.78
N THR A 33 -1.28 11.20 -3.43
CA THR A 33 0.14 11.56 -3.38
C THR A 33 0.36 12.47 -2.18
N ARG A 34 1.09 11.97 -1.17
CA ARG A 34 1.49 12.76 -0.01
C ARG A 34 2.93 12.43 0.38
N PRO A 35 3.67 13.41 0.94
CA PRO A 35 4.96 13.11 1.54
C PRO A 35 4.75 12.25 2.79
N TYR A 36 5.43 11.12 2.85
CA TYR A 36 5.44 10.22 4.00
C TYR A 36 6.88 10.02 4.47
N ALA A 37 7.09 9.88 5.77
CA ALA A 37 8.41 9.60 6.36
C ALA A 37 8.99 8.23 5.95
N MET A 38 8.12 7.32 5.50
CA MET A 38 8.52 6.01 4.97
C MET A 38 7.57 5.54 3.87
N CYS A 39 8.05 4.62 3.03
CA CYS A 39 7.24 3.93 2.03
C CYS A 39 7.36 2.42 2.20
N ILE A 40 6.23 1.71 2.09
CA ILE A 40 6.17 0.25 2.10
C ILE A 40 5.60 -0.23 0.78
N ASP A 41 6.33 -1.13 0.13
CA ASP A 41 5.85 -1.87 -1.04
C ASP A 41 5.10 -3.13 -0.58
N THR A 42 3.78 -3.07 -0.69
CA THR A 42 2.91 -4.17 -0.26
C THR A 42 2.75 -5.29 -1.28
N SER A 43 3.43 -5.22 -2.42
CA SER A 43 3.61 -6.40 -3.28
C SER A 43 4.66 -7.36 -2.73
N THR A 44 5.55 -6.88 -1.85
CA THR A 44 6.71 -7.63 -1.34
C THR A 44 6.56 -8.12 0.11
N CYS A 45 5.44 -7.83 0.77
CA CYS A 45 5.24 -8.19 2.16
C CYS A 45 3.78 -8.54 2.46
N THR A 46 3.58 -9.28 3.56
CA THR A 46 2.26 -9.46 4.17
C THR A 46 1.84 -8.17 4.91
N PRO A 47 0.55 -8.03 5.26
CA PRO A 47 0.09 -6.95 6.13
C PRO A 47 0.84 -6.89 7.48
N GLU A 48 1.06 -8.03 8.12
CA GLU A 48 1.74 -8.15 9.41
C GLU A 48 3.21 -7.71 9.32
N ASP A 49 3.89 -8.09 8.24
CA ASP A 49 5.27 -7.67 7.96
C ASP A 49 5.34 -6.16 7.74
N GLY A 50 4.39 -5.61 6.99
CA GLY A 50 4.25 -4.17 6.80
C GLY A 50 4.10 -3.44 8.14
N ALA A 51 3.19 -3.91 9.00
CA ALA A 51 2.97 -3.33 10.32
C ALA A 51 4.23 -3.36 11.20
N ARG A 52 4.97 -4.47 11.20
CA ARG A 52 6.24 -4.58 11.92
C ARG A 52 7.29 -3.58 11.43
N ARG A 53 7.38 -3.37 10.11
CA ARG A 53 8.30 -2.36 9.52
C ARG A 53 7.91 -0.93 9.93
N ILE A 54 6.61 -0.61 9.96
CA ILE A 54 6.13 0.70 10.44
C ILE A 54 6.54 0.88 11.91
N ARG A 55 6.32 -0.14 12.74
CA ARG A 55 6.65 -0.05 14.16
C ARG A 55 8.15 0.18 14.39
N ALA A 56 8.99 -0.58 13.71
CA ALA A 56 10.45 -0.42 13.79
C ALA A 56 10.91 0.99 13.36
N HIS A 57 10.29 1.57 12.32
CA HIS A 57 10.60 2.93 11.89
C HIS A 57 10.24 3.97 12.96
N ILE A 58 9.10 3.82 13.64
CA ILE A 58 8.68 4.72 14.72
C ILE A 58 9.64 4.61 15.90
N ASP A 59 9.99 3.39 16.32
CA ASP A 59 10.87 3.18 17.48
C ASP A 59 12.28 3.76 17.21
N ALA A 60 12.82 3.62 15.99
CA ALA A 60 14.11 4.20 15.59
C ALA A 60 14.15 5.74 15.52
N GLN A 61 13.00 6.41 15.51
CA GLN A 61 12.91 7.88 15.56
C GLN A 61 12.81 8.42 17.00
N ARG A 62 12.67 7.54 18.00
CA ARG A 62 12.57 7.91 19.42
C ARG A 62 13.90 7.81 20.17
N GLU A 63 14.89 7.18 19.56
CA GLU A 63 16.28 7.10 20.02
C GLU A 63 17.08 8.32 19.54
#